data_AF-A0AAD5E2J4-F1
#
_entry.id   AF-A0AAD5E2J4-F1
#
_cell.length_a   1.000
_cell.length_b   1.000
_cell.length_c   1.000
_cell.angle_alpha   90.00
_cell.angle_beta   90.00
_cell.angle_gamma   90.00
#
_symmetry.space_group_name_H-M   'P 1'
#
loop_
_entity.id
_entity.type
_entity.pdbx_description
1 polymer ?
#
loop_
_entity_poly.entity_id
_entity_poly.type
_entity_poly.pdbx_seq_one_letter_code
_entity_poly.pdbx_strand_id
1 'polypeptide(L)' 'LRILEIIYNALIQDVIITKRHIYYQDVELFGSQQAVDEVIENICYKYSVPRHNLNIVRNHK' A
#
# COMPACT_ATOMS: atom_id res chain seq x y z
N LEU A 1 -10.50 -3.30 -2.91
CA LEU A 1 -10.85 -1.86 -2.99
C LEU A 1 -10.14 -1.04 -1.92
N ARG A 2 -10.16 -1.42 -0.63
CA ARG A 2 -9.54 -0.66 0.48
C ARG A 2 -8.09 -0.20 0.25
N ILE A 3 -7.20 -1.08 -0.22
CA ILE A 3 -5.79 -0.70 -0.48
C ILE A 3 -5.67 0.34 -1.61
N LEU A 4 -6.49 0.25 -2.65
CA LEU A 4 -6.49 1.24 -3.74
C LEU A 4 -6.97 2.61 -3.26
N GLU A 5 -7.96 2.65 -2.37
CA GLU A 5 -8.43 3.89 -1.73
C GLU A 5 -7.31 4.54 -0.90
N ILE A 6 -6.59 3.75 -0.11
CA ILE A 6 -5.45 4.25 0.68
C ILE A 6 -4.33 4.78 -0.22
N ILE A 7 -3.99 4.06 -1.30
CA ILE A 7 -3.01 4.52 -2.30
C ILE A 7 -3.47 5.82 -2.96
N TYR A 8 -4.73 5.90 -3.38
CA TYR A 8 -5.30 7.08 -4.01
C TYR A 8 -5.20 8.31 -3.09
N ASN A 9 -5.56 8.17 -1.81
CA ASN A 9 -5.44 9.23 -0.83
C ASN A 9 -3.97 9.65 -0.61
N ALA A 10 -3.05 8.68 -0.53
CA ALA A 10 -1.62 8.96 -0.36
C ALA A 10 -1.02 9.72 -1.55
N LEU A 11 -1.48 9.40 -2.78
CA LEU A 11 -1.08 10.11 -3.99
C LEU A 11 -1.64 11.53 -4.05
N ILE A 12 -2.93 11.71 -3.73
CA ILE A 12 -3.58 13.04 -3.75
C ILE A 12 -2.99 13.97 -2.70
N GLN A 13 -2.66 13.44 -1.52
CA GLN A 13 -2.10 14.22 -0.42
C GLN A 13 -0.58 14.39 -0.53
N ASP A 14 0.05 13.76 -1.52
CA ASP A 14 1.51 13.70 -1.69
C ASP A 14 2.25 13.22 -0.42
N VAL A 15 1.68 12.21 0.24
CA VAL A 15 2.26 11.61 1.46
C VAL A 15 2.82 10.23 1.17
N ILE A 16 4.03 10.00 1.64
CA ILE A 16 4.66 8.67 1.60
C ILE A 16 4.19 7.87 2.81
N ILE A 17 3.65 6.68 2.57
CA ILE A 17 3.18 5.77 3.62
C ILE A 17 3.98 4.46 3.62
N THR A 18 3.94 3.75 4.73
CA THR A 18 4.57 2.42 4.84
C THR A 18 3.54 1.31 4.65
N LYS A 19 4.02 0.10 4.30
CA LYS A 19 3.18 -1.11 4.35
C LYS A 19 2.49 -1.31 5.71
N ARG A 20 3.22 -1.03 6.80
CA ARG A 20 2.68 -1.13 8.17
C ARG A 20 1.55 -0.13 8.40
N HIS A 21 1.68 1.10 7.89
CA HIS A 21 0.61 2.08 7.95
C HIS A 21 -0.67 1.54 7.30
N ILE A 22 -0.58 0.94 6.10
CA ILE A 22 -1.73 0.32 5.42
C ILE A 22 -2.32 -0.81 6.28
N TYR A 23 -1.49 -1.72 6.79
CA TYR A 23 -1.95 -2.82 7.63
C TYR A 23 -2.70 -2.35 8.89
N TYR A 24 -2.22 -1.29 9.54
CA TYR A 24 -2.85 -0.75 10.74
C TYR A 24 -4.12 0.06 10.49
N GLN A 25 -4.48 0.36 9.23
CA GLN A 25 -5.76 1.00 8.92
C GLN A 25 -6.96 0.07 9.18
N ASP A 26 -6.78 -1.24 9.03
CA ASP A 26 -7.84 -2.24 9.28
C ASP A 26 -7.24 -3.64 9.45
N VAL A 27 -6.76 -3.95 10.65
CA VAL A 27 -6.05 -5.20 10.94
C VAL A 27 -6.95 -6.43 10.75
N GLU A 28 -8.23 -6.33 11.08
CA GLU A 28 -9.20 -7.42 10.94
C GLU A 28 -9.44 -7.75 9.46
N LEU A 29 -9.60 -6.73 8.61
CA LEU A 29 -9.76 -6.92 7.17
C LEU A 29 -8.53 -7.56 6.52
N PHE A 30 -7.33 -7.12 6.90
CA PHE A 30 -6.11 -7.53 6.22
C PHE A 30 -5.55 -8.85 6.76
N GLY A 31 -5.76 -9.18 8.03
CA GLY A 31 -5.33 -10.40 8.70
C GLY A 31 -3.81 -10.54 8.89
N SER A 32 -3.00 -10.16 7.90
CA SER A 32 -1.54 -10.19 7.96
C SER A 32 -0.90 -9.08 7.12
N GLN A 33 0.31 -8.67 7.52
CA GLN A 33 1.14 -7.78 6.70
C GLN A 33 1.61 -8.42 5.39
N GLN A 34 1.59 -9.74 5.29
CA GLN A 34 1.92 -10.46 4.05
C GLN A 34 0.79 -10.31 3.03
N ALA A 35 -0.47 -10.46 3.44
CA ALA A 35 -1.62 -10.26 2.56
C ALA A 35 -1.65 -8.84 1.98
N VAL A 36 -1.32 -7.82 2.78
CA VAL A 36 -1.16 -6.43 2.29
C VAL A 36 -0.05 -6.34 1.24
N ASP A 37 1.07 -7.01 1.48
CA ASP A 37 2.20 -7.01 0.55
C ASP A 37 1.83 -7.64 -0.79
N GLU A 38 1.19 -8.81 -0.76
CA GLU A 38 0.76 -9.54 -1.96
C GLU A 38 -0.23 -8.72 -2.79
N VAL A 39 -1.17 -8.02 -2.15
CA VAL A 39 -2.08 -7.13 -2.88
C VAL A 39 -1.34 -5.96 -3.53
N ILE A 40 -0.38 -5.36 -2.83
CA ILE A 40 0.45 -4.28 -3.40
C ILE A 40 1.28 -4.79 -4.59
N GLU A 41 1.93 -5.94 -4.46
CA GLU A 41 2.72 -6.53 -5.55
C GLU A 41 1.84 -6.88 -6.76
N ASN A 42 0.61 -7.40 -6.53
CA ASN A 42 -0.36 -7.65 -7.59
C ASN A 42 -0.79 -6.37 -8.31
N ILE A 43 -0.96 -5.25 -7.60
CA ILE A 43 -1.25 -3.94 -8.19
C ILE A 43 -0.05 -3.49 -9.04
N CYS A 44 1.16 -3.51 -8.49
CA CYS A 44 2.39 -3.16 -9.22
C CYS A 44 2.51 -3.98 -10.53
N TYR A 45 2.31 -5.30 -10.44
CA TYR A 45 2.34 -6.19 -11.59
C TYR A 45 1.26 -5.86 -12.62
N LYS A 46 0.01 -5.70 -12.17
CA LYS A 46 -1.15 -5.45 -13.05
C LYS A 46 -1.02 -4.15 -13.84
N TYR A 47 -0.47 -3.11 -13.22
CA TYR A 47 -0.31 -1.80 -13.83
C TYR A 47 1.10 -1.56 -14.40
N SER A 48 2.01 -2.54 -14.27
CA SER A 48 3.41 -2.42 -14.70
C SER A 48 4.10 -1.17 -14.12
N VAL A 49 3.83 -0.89 -12.85
CA VAL A 49 4.42 0.24 -12.13
C VAL A 49 5.29 -0.25 -10.97
N PRO A 50 6.42 0.41 -10.68
CA PRO A 50 7.20 0.09 -9.50
C PRO A 50 6.48 0.57 -8.24
N ARG A 51 6.71 -0.10 -7.12
CA ARG A 51 6.04 0.18 -5.83
C ARG A 51 6.19 1.62 -5.33
N HIS A 52 7.31 2.27 -5.63
CA HIS A 52 7.54 3.66 -5.24
C HIS A 52 6.59 4.64 -5.96
N ASN A 53 6.02 4.27 -7.11
CA ASN A 53 5.00 5.08 -7.80
C ASN A 53 3.64 5.07 -7.09
N LEU A 54 3.47 4.23 -6.07
CA LEU A 54 2.25 4.17 -5.26
C LEU A 54 2.38 4.98 -3.95
N ASN A 55 3.44 5.78 -3.80
CA ASN A 55 3.81 6.44 -2.54
C ASN A 55 3.96 5.48 -1.35
N ILE A 56 4.38 4.22 -1.60
CA ILE A 56 4.59 3.20 -0.56
C ILE A 56 6.07 2.85 -0.43
N VAL A 57 6.61 2.93 0.79
CA VAL A 57 7.98 2.49 1.12
C VAL A 57 8.00 1.30 2.10
N ARG A 58 9.10 0.53 2.09
CA ARG A 58 9.28 -0.65 2.97
C ARG A 58 9.45 -0.27 4.44
N ASN A 59 10.21 0.78 4.72
CA ASN A 59 10.40 1.41 6.02
C ASN A 59 10.94 2.83 5.77
N HIS A 60 10.51 3.82 6.55
CA HIS A 60 11.24 5.09 6.61
C HIS A 60 12.62 4.82 7.25
N LYS A 61 13.68 5.20 6.55
CA LYS A 61 14.98 5.45 7.18
C LYS A 61 15.02 6.91 7.60
#